data_AF-A0A9P5GH99-F1
#
_entry.id   AF-A0A9P5GH99-F1
#
_cell.length_a   1.000
_cell.length_b   1.000
_cell.length_c   1.000
_cell.angle_alpha   90.00
_cell.angle_beta   90.00
_cell.angle_gamma   90.00
#
_symmetry.space_group_name_H-M   'P 1'
#
loop_
_entity.id
_entity.type
_entity.pdbx_description
1 polymer ?
#
loop_
_entity_poly.entity_id
_entity_poly.type
_entity_poly.pdbx_seq_one_letter_code
_entity_poly.pdbx_strand_id
1 'polypeptide(L)'
;MPTVPDWVLDSKLETHFPAGSKYETVHTYYQQESLSRRPIKKSEHWQREKKIGDGGFGEVWLERCTKGNSHGHYVRAIKQMEVRRQVDYGRELEAIARFSHAKACLPAIQCKEHF
;
A
#
# COMPACT_ATOMS: atom_id res chain seq x y z
N MET A 1 -19.19 12.45 -7.44
CA MET A 1 -17.95 11.77 -7.03
C MET A 1 -18.36 10.57 -6.19
N PRO A 2 -17.93 9.34 -6.49
CA PRO A 2 -18.25 8.20 -5.63
C PRO A 2 -17.62 8.41 -4.25
N THR A 3 -18.42 8.25 -3.20
CA THR A 3 -17.97 8.36 -1.81
C THR A 3 -17.05 7.19 -1.50
N VAL A 4 -15.82 7.46 -1.07
CA VAL A 4 -14.87 6.41 -0.68
C VAL A 4 -15.37 5.75 0.62
N PRO A 5 -15.47 4.41 0.71
CA PRO A 5 -15.93 3.74 1.93
C PRO A 5 -14.99 3.96 3.12
N ASP A 6 -15.55 4.03 4.34
CA ASP A 6 -14.79 4.32 5.57
C ASP A 6 -13.64 3.33 5.82
N TRP A 7 -13.86 2.03 5.61
CA TRP A 7 -12.80 1.02 5.76
C TRP A 7 -11.62 1.24 4.80
N VAL A 8 -11.87 1.81 3.63
CA VAL A 8 -10.82 2.15 2.66
C VAL A 8 -10.04 3.38 3.14
N LEU A 9 -10.71 4.35 3.77
CA LEU A 9 -10.07 5.51 4.38
C LEU A 9 -9.22 5.11 5.59
N ASP A 10 -9.75 4.26 6.46
CA ASP A 10 -9.05 3.77 7.66
C ASP A 10 -7.83 2.90 7.31
N SER A 11 -7.88 2.21 6.17
CA SER A 11 -6.77 1.37 5.68
C SER A 11 -5.78 2.14 4.80
N LYS A 12 -5.98 3.43 4.57
CA LYS A 12 -5.15 4.24 3.68
C LYS A 12 -3.78 4.48 4.31
N LEU A 13 -2.73 4.11 3.59
CA LEU A 13 -1.35 4.35 3.99
C LEU A 13 -0.77 5.56 3.25
N GLU A 14 -0.22 6.53 4.01
CA GLU A 14 0.48 7.67 3.43
C GLU A 14 1.70 7.18 2.64
N THR A 15 1.76 7.56 1.36
CA THR A 15 2.73 6.98 0.43
C THR A 15 3.33 8.03 -0.50
N HIS A 16 4.64 7.95 -0.69
CA HIS A 16 5.41 8.83 -1.57
C HIS A 16 6.26 8.02 -2.54
N PHE A 17 6.48 8.58 -3.73
CA PHE A 17 7.36 8.03 -4.75
C PHE A 17 8.51 9.02 -4.97
N PRO A 18 9.72 8.73 -4.45
CA PRO A 18 10.84 9.66 -4.54
C PRO A 18 11.17 10.04 -5.99
N ALA A 19 11.36 11.34 -6.24
CA ALA A 19 11.81 11.82 -7.54
C ALA A 19 13.20 11.25 -7.85
N GLY A 20 13.37 10.68 -9.05
CA GLY A 20 14.63 10.04 -9.47
C GLY A 20 14.72 8.54 -9.20
N SER A 21 13.79 7.96 -8.43
CA SER A 21 13.70 6.50 -8.25
C SER A 21 12.39 5.97 -8.85
N LYS A 22 12.49 5.21 -9.95
CA LYS A 22 11.31 4.66 -10.64
C LYS A 22 10.60 3.53 -9.88
N TYR A 23 11.29 2.96 -8.89
CA TYR A 23 10.95 1.67 -8.31
C TYR A 23 10.93 1.68 -6.79
N GLU A 24 11.08 2.86 -6.18
CA GLU A 24 11.01 3.04 -4.74
C GLU A 24 9.65 3.58 -4.34
N THR A 25 9.06 2.93 -3.34
CA THR A 25 7.82 3.32 -2.68
C THR A 25 8.15 3.60 -1.22
N VAL A 26 7.77 4.77 -0.71
CA VAL A 26 8.00 5.13 0.70
C VAL A 26 6.67 5.26 1.40
N HIS A 27 6.46 4.43 2.42
CA HIS A 27 5.31 4.54 3.30
C HIS A 27 5.66 5.28 4.57
N THR A 28 4.74 6.10 5.05
CA THR A 28 4.86 6.82 6.30
C THR A 28 3.68 6.44 7.19
N TYR A 29 3.94 6.13 8.46
CA TYR A 29 2.90 5.87 9.44
C TYR A 29 3.32 6.34 10.83
N TYR A 30 2.34 6.58 11.69
CA TYR A 30 2.57 6.92 13.09
C TYR A 30 2.38 5.66 13.95
N GLN A 31 3.41 5.30 14.70
CA GLN A 31 3.35 4.18 15.63
C GLN A 31 3.29 4.70 17.06
N GLN A 32 2.26 4.28 17.80
CA GLN A 32 2.15 4.54 19.23
C GLN A 32 2.83 3.42 19.99
N GLU A 33 3.96 3.70 20.64
CA GLU A 33 4.71 2.70 21.41
C GLU A 33 4.14 2.49 22.82
N SER A 34 3.49 3.51 23.39
CA SER A 34 2.74 3.42 24.65
C SER A 34 1.64 4.49 24.71
N LEU A 35 0.60 4.25 25.51
CA LEU A 35 -0.53 5.19 25.70
C LEU A 35 -0.09 6.55 26.26
N SER A 36 1.08 6.62 26.88
CA SER A 36 1.63 7.83 27.51
C SER A 36 2.60 8.61 26.63
N ARG A 37 2.97 8.09 25.46
CA ARG A 37 3.97 8.72 24.57
C ARG A 37 3.31 9.21 23.29
N ARG A 38 3.82 10.33 22.77
CA ARG A 38 3.41 10.84 21.47
C ARG A 38 3.73 9.80 20.38
N PRO A 39 2.83 9.55 19.41
CA PRO A 39 3.12 8.67 18.30
C PRO A 39 4.38 9.10 17.55
N ILE A 40 5.23 8.13 17.21
CA ILE A 40 6.47 8.36 16.48
C ILE A 40 6.21 8.16 15.00
N LYS A 41 6.62 9.13 14.18
CA LYS A 41 6.58 9.02 12.72
C LYS A 41 7.64 8.02 12.26
N LYS A 42 7.22 6.95 11.61
CA LYS A 42 8.10 5.95 10.99
C LYS A 42 7.92 5.96 9.48
N SER A 43 8.98 5.57 8.77
CA SER A 43 8.94 5.36 7.34
C SER A 43 9.49 3.99 6.96
N GLU A 44 8.93 3.41 5.92
CA GLU A 44 9.40 2.19 5.30
C GLU A 44 9.64 2.43 3.81
N HIS A 45 10.81 2.02 3.34
CA HIS A 45 11.19 2.12 1.94
C HIS A 45 11.09 0.73 1.32
N TRP A 46 10.41 0.65 0.18
CA TRP A 46 10.15 -0.58 -0.55
C TRP A 46 10.67 -0.44 -1.96
N GLN A 47 11.43 -1.43 -2.41
CA GLN A 47 12.06 -1.45 -3.73
C GLN A 47 11.47 -2.58 -4.55
N ARG A 48 11.03 -2.28 -5.78
CA ARG A 48 10.60 -3.32 -6.74
C ARG A 48 11.78 -4.16 -7.16
N GLU A 49 11.61 -5.47 -7.07
CA GLU A 49 12.61 -6.45 -7.47
C GLU A 49 12.27 -7.05 -8.83
N LYS A 50 11.07 -7.64 -8.95
CA LYS A 50 10.66 -8.33 -10.18
C LYS A 50 9.16 -8.27 -10.38
N LYS A 51 8.73 -8.32 -11.63
CA LYS A 51 7.34 -8.56 -11.99
C LYS A 51 7.02 -10.04 -11.74
N ILE A 52 5.94 -10.30 -11.02
CA ILE A 52 5.50 -11.67 -10.66
C ILE A 52 4.13 -12.02 -11.23
N GLY A 53 3.41 -11.05 -11.80
CA GLY A 53 2.15 -11.27 -12.47
C GLY A 53 1.85 -10.16 -13.48
N ASP A 54 1.13 -10.54 -14.53
CA ASP A 54 0.56 -9.65 -15.54
C ASP A 54 -0.82 -10.18 -15.89
N GLY A 55 -1.81 -9.30 -15.97
CA GLY A 55 -3.12 -9.66 -16.48
C GLY A 55 -3.91 -8.43 -16.91
N GLY A 56 -5.10 -8.66 -17.48
CA GLY A 56 -5.95 -7.58 -18.02
C GLY A 56 -6.38 -6.52 -17.00
N PHE A 57 -6.19 -6.78 -15.71
CA PHE A 57 -6.50 -5.87 -14.60
C PHE A 57 -5.28 -5.11 -14.06
N GLY A 58 -4.06 -5.43 -14.49
CA GLY A 58 -2.84 -4.75 -14.05
C GLY A 58 -1.65 -5.68 -13.86
N GLU A 59 -0.59 -5.11 -13.30
CA GLU A 59 0.68 -5.80 -13.07
C GLU A 59 0.87 -6.08 -11.59
N VAL A 60 1.50 -7.20 -11.25
CA VAL A 60 1.88 -7.54 -9.88
C VAL A 60 3.39 -7.57 -9.77
N TRP A 61 3.93 -6.82 -8.81
CA TRP A 61 5.36 -6.70 -8.57
C TRP A 61 5.72 -7.25 -7.18
N LEU A 62 6.86 -7.93 -7.09
CA LEU A 62 7.49 -8.26 -5.82
C LEU A 62 8.31 -7.06 -5.36
N GLU A 63 8.06 -6.61 -4.13
CA GLU A 63 8.83 -5.56 -3.47
C GLU A 63 9.50 -6.10 -2.21
N ARG A 64 10.71 -5.60 -1.93
CA ARG A 64 11.45 -5.84 -0.68
C ARG A 64 11.58 -4.56 0.12
N CYS A 65 11.44 -4.66 1.44
CA CYS A 65 11.71 -3.55 2.33
C CYS A 65 13.22 -3.28 2.43
N THR A 66 13.64 -2.09 2.00
CA THR A 66 15.03 -1.62 1.95
C THR A 66 15.37 -0.64 3.06
N LYS A 67 14.40 -0.10 3.80
CA LYS A 67 14.63 0.67 5.05
C LYS A 67 13.38 0.62 5.93
N GLY A 68 13.54 0.73 7.25
CA GLY A 68 12.44 0.77 8.22
C GLY A 68 12.37 -0.47 9.10
N ASN A 69 11.28 -0.64 9.84
CA ASN A 69 11.14 -1.70 10.85
C ASN A 69 11.16 -3.12 10.23
N SER A 70 10.77 -3.20 8.96
CA SER A 70 10.67 -4.43 8.18
C SER A 70 11.91 -4.69 7.29
N HIS A 71 13.02 -3.95 7.50
CA HIS A 71 14.20 -3.99 6.64
C HIS A 71 14.77 -5.40 6.46
N GLY A 72 14.98 -5.83 5.21
CA GLY A 72 15.69 -7.07 4.86
C GLY A 72 14.89 -8.37 5.03
N HIS A 73 13.89 -8.40 5.90
CA HIS A 73 13.15 -9.63 6.25
C HIS A 73 11.80 -9.78 5.56
N TYR A 74 11.24 -8.70 5.01
CA TYR A 74 9.89 -8.71 4.45
C TYR A 74 9.90 -8.46 2.94
N VAL A 75 9.18 -9.33 2.24
CA VAL A 75 8.80 -9.17 0.84
C VAL A 75 7.28 -9.11 0.73
N ARG A 76 6.78 -8.38 -0.27
CA ARG A 76 5.35 -8.24 -0.52
C ARG A 76 5.04 -8.28 -2.01
N ALA A 77 3.82 -8.67 -2.33
CA ALA A 77 3.24 -8.47 -3.66
C ALA A 77 2.45 -7.16 -3.67
N ILE A 78 2.69 -6.32 -4.67
CA ILE A 78 1.90 -5.12 -4.94
C ILE A 78 1.25 -5.22 -6.32
N LYS A 79 -0.05 -4.95 -6.38
CA LYS A 79 -0.80 -4.87 -7.65
C LYS A 79 -0.87 -3.41 -8.09
N GLN A 80 -0.25 -3.09 -9.21
CA GLN A 80 -0.39 -1.80 -9.87
C GLN A 80 -1.47 -1.90 -10.94
N MET A 81 -2.45 -1.01 -10.87
CA MET A 81 -3.56 -0.93 -11.81
C MET A 81 -3.68 0.50 -12.34
N GLU A 82 -4.06 0.62 -13.61
CA GLU A 82 -4.44 1.92 -14.16
C GLU A 82 -5.85 2.26 -13.71
N VAL A 83 -6.05 3.48 -13.20
CA VAL A 83 -7.38 3.95 -12.76
C VAL A 83 -8.21 4.29 -13.99
N ARG A 84 -9.19 3.45 -14.30
CA ARG A 84 -10.15 3.67 -15.39
C ARG A 84 -11.39 4.36 -14.82
N ARG A 85 -11.80 5.47 -15.44
CA ARG A 85 -12.95 6.29 -15.00
C ARG A 85 -14.30 5.53 -14.91
N GLN A 86 -14.40 4.38 -15.56
CA GLN A 86 -15.62 3.57 -15.64
C GLN A 86 -15.69 2.44 -14.60
N VAL A 87 -14.65 2.25 -13.78
CA VAL A 87 -14.58 1.18 -12.79
C VAL A 87 -14.75 1.75 -11.39
N ASP A 88 -15.71 1.22 -10.64
CA ASP A 88 -15.86 1.50 -9.21
C ASP A 88 -14.89 0.63 -8.40
N TYR A 89 -13.68 1.15 -8.20
CA TYR A 89 -12.66 0.52 -7.37
C TYR A 89 -13.03 0.49 -5.89
N GLY A 90 -14.01 1.28 -5.44
CA GLY A 90 -14.43 1.35 -4.05
C GLY A 90 -14.84 -0.02 -3.51
N ARG A 91 -15.55 -0.82 -4.31
CA ARG A 91 -16.00 -2.17 -3.92
C ARG A 91 -14.85 -3.17 -3.77
N GLU A 92 -13.88 -3.17 -4.70
CA GLU A 92 -12.72 -4.08 -4.62
C GLU A 92 -11.84 -3.70 -3.41
N LEU A 93 -11.59 -2.41 -3.22
CA LEU A 93 -10.84 -1.89 -2.08
C LEU A 93 -11.55 -2.17 -0.75
N GLU A 94 -12.87 -1.98 -0.68
CA GLU A 94 -13.66 -2.28 0.51
C GLU A 94 -13.61 -3.77 0.85
N ALA A 95 -13.70 -4.66 -0.14
CA ALA A 95 -13.54 -6.08 0.10
C ALA A 95 -12.14 -6.40 0.68
N ILE A 96 -11.08 -5.86 0.07
CA ILE A 96 -9.71 -6.04 0.57
C ILE A 96 -9.58 -5.53 2.01
N ALA A 97 -10.10 -4.33 2.31
CA ALA A 97 -10.05 -3.73 3.63
C ALA A 97 -10.84 -4.53 4.68
N ARG A 98 -12.01 -5.07 4.32
CA ARG A 98 -12.82 -5.89 5.22
C ARG A 98 -12.19 -7.25 5.50
N PHE A 99 -11.53 -7.84 4.51
CA PHE A 99 -10.92 -9.17 4.61
C PHE A 99 -9.45 -9.16 5.02
N SER A 100 -8.82 -8.02 5.27
CA SER A 100 -7.42 -7.93 5.74
C SER A 100 -7.22 -8.21 7.25
N HIS A 101 -8.27 -8.66 7.95
CA HIS A 101 -8.21 -9.03 9.37
C HIS A 101 -7.50 -10.38 9.59
N ALA A 102 -6.86 -10.55 10.76
CA ALA A 102 -5.79 -11.53 11.11
C ALA A 102 -5.92 -13.02 10.70
N LYS A 103 -7.05 -13.47 10.14
CA LYS A 103 -7.20 -14.81 9.53
C LYS A 103 -7.01 -14.84 8.01
N ALA A 104 -7.03 -13.69 7.34
CA ALA A 104 -6.79 -13.55 5.91
C ALA A 104 -5.71 -12.49 5.69
N CYS A 105 -4.49 -12.96 5.45
CA CYS A 105 -3.30 -12.15 5.26
C CYS A 105 -3.34 -11.45 3.88
N LEU A 106 -4.00 -10.28 3.78
CA LEU A 106 -3.92 -9.41 2.61
C LEU A 106 -3.31 -8.05 3.00
N PRO A 107 -2.36 -7.51 2.22
CA PRO A 107 -1.61 -6.31 2.58
C PRO A 107 -2.43 -5.02 2.42
N ALA A 108 -1.94 -3.96 3.08
CA ALA A 108 -2.50 -2.60 3.09
C ALA A 108 -2.79 -2.04 1.69
N ILE A 109 -3.82 -1.20 1.60
CA ILE A 109 -4.28 -0.59 0.35
C ILE A 109 -3.43 0.66 0.04
N GLN A 110 -2.87 0.70 -1.16
CA GLN A 110 -2.14 1.85 -1.68
C GLN A 110 -2.78 2.32 -2.99
N CYS A 111 -3.28 3.56 -3.02
CA CYS A 111 -3.76 4.21 -4.24
C CYS A 111 -2.75 5.25 -4.72
N LYS A 112 -2.40 5.21 -6.01
CA LYS A 112 -1.60 6.23 -6.68
C LYS A 112 -2.51 7.06 -7.59
N GLU A 113 -2.69 8.33 -7.27
CA GLU A 113 -3.27 9.30 -8.20
C GLU A 113 -2.15 9.84 -9.10
N HIS A 114 -2.33 9.73 -10.41
CA HIS A 114 -1.48 10.39 -11.39
C HIS A 114 -2.07 11.79 -11.64
N PHE A 115 -1.33 12.85 -11.27
CA PHE A 115 -1.54 14.20 -11.79
C PHE A 115 -0.70 14.40 -13.05
#